data_AF-A0A7X7PDV6-F1
#
_entry.id   AF-A0A7X7PDV6-F1
#
_cell.length_a   1.000
_cell.length_b   1.000
_cell.length_c   1.000
_cell.angle_alpha   90.00
_cell.angle_beta   90.00
_cell.angle_gamma   90.00
#
_symmetry.space_group_name_H-M   'P 1'
#
loop_
_entity.id
_entity.type
_entity.pdbx_description
1 polymer ?
#
loop_
_entity_poly.entity_id
_entity_poly.type
_entity_poly.pdbx_seq_one_letter_code
_entity_poly.pdbx_strand_id
1 'polypeptide(L)'
;MQDAHEVLVGADPLMHHAVDRTALRMQVEHELRGKILQFRMGLLAAAGEPELIGGLLMATLPSLATYLRAALRLSGAVVPGRMEDVIEAGTRLVGARPEALLAAHRARTARTTLRLRLTDELVEQYHHAAELTAAYVDAFKE
;
A
#
# COMPACT_ATOMS: atom_id res chain seq x y z
N MET A 1 -4.08 -4.35 15.06
CA MET A 1 -2.72 -4.12 14.51
C MET A 1 -1.87 -3.62 15.67
N GLN A 2 -0.61 -4.03 15.82
CA GLN A 2 0.24 -3.56 16.93
C GLN A 2 0.29 -2.03 17.05
N ASP A 3 0.33 -1.32 15.91
CA ASP A 3 0.40 0.16 15.89
C ASP A 3 -0.95 0.87 16.12
N ALA A 4 -2.05 0.12 16.14
CA ALA A 4 -3.41 0.66 16.26
C ALA A 4 -4.31 -0.39 16.93
N HIS A 5 -4.03 -0.67 18.21
CA HIS A 5 -4.87 -1.50 19.05
C HIS A 5 -5.14 -0.78 20.37
N GLU A 6 -6.29 -1.10 20.96
CA GLU A 6 -6.68 -0.63 22.28
C GLU A 6 -7.13 -1.85 23.09
N VAL A 7 -6.57 -2.01 24.28
CA VAL A 7 -6.91 -3.12 25.17
C VAL A 7 -8.19 -2.76 25.90
N LEU A 8 -9.30 -3.40 25.52
CA LEU A 8 -10.60 -3.14 26.14
C LEU A 8 -10.72 -3.79 27.52
N VAL A 9 -10.09 -4.96 27.72
CA VAL A 9 -10.10 -5.70 28.98
C VAL A 9 -8.92 -6.67 29.06
N GLY A 10 -8.37 -6.86 30.27
CA GLY A 10 -7.33 -7.84 30.53
C GLY A 10 -5.91 -7.36 30.19
N ALA A 11 -4.99 -8.31 30.08
CA ALA A 11 -3.61 -8.02 29.71
C ALA A 11 -3.47 -7.86 28.19
N ASP A 12 -2.57 -6.97 27.77
CA ASP A 12 -2.24 -6.78 26.35
C ASP A 12 -1.57 -8.06 25.79
N PRO A 13 -2.20 -8.76 24.82
CA PRO A 13 -1.61 -9.95 24.21
C PRO A 13 -0.38 -9.64 23.33
N LEU A 14 -0.17 -8.38 22.93
CA LEU A 14 0.90 -7.96 22.02
C LEU A 14 2.13 -7.39 22.74
N MET A 15 2.06 -7.15 24.06
CA MET A 15 3.09 -6.44 24.83
C MET A 15 4.50 -7.03 24.70
N HIS A 16 4.62 -8.34 24.50
CA HIS A 16 5.91 -9.06 24.43
C HIS A 16 6.25 -9.56 23.03
N HIS A 17 5.49 -9.17 22.00
CA HIS A 17 5.72 -9.61 20.63
C HIS A 17 6.43 -8.52 19.82
N ALA A 18 7.73 -8.72 19.61
CA ALA A 18 8.48 -7.94 18.62
C ALA A 18 8.27 -8.56 17.24
N VAL A 19 7.96 -7.73 16.25
CA VAL A 19 7.94 -8.17 14.84
C VAL A 19 9.38 -8.33 14.37
N ASP A 20 9.75 -9.56 14.03
CA ASP A 20 11.03 -9.86 13.39
C ASP A 20 11.10 -9.14 12.03
N ARG A 21 12.13 -8.31 11.85
CA ARG A 21 12.29 -7.45 10.66
C ARG A 21 12.66 -8.26 9.42
N THR A 22 13.47 -9.31 9.56
CA THR A 22 13.79 -10.24 8.47
C THR A 22 12.55 -10.99 8.02
N ALA A 23 11.76 -11.52 8.95
CA ALA A 23 10.52 -12.21 8.63
C ALA A 23 9.50 -11.26 7.97
N LEU A 24 9.36 -10.03 8.49
CA LEU A 24 8.49 -9.00 7.90
C LEU A 24 8.92 -8.67 6.46
N ARG A 25 10.22 -8.45 6.22
CA ARG A 25 10.77 -8.21 4.89
C ARG A 25 10.40 -9.37 3.95
N MET A 26 10.76 -10.60 4.32
CA MET A 26 10.48 -11.79 3.50
C MET A 26 8.99 -11.95 3.15
N GLN A 27 8.11 -11.73 4.13
CA GLN A 27 6.66 -11.80 3.89
C GLN A 27 6.21 -10.76 2.86
N VAL A 28 6.67 -9.51 3.01
CA VAL A 28 6.29 -8.42 2.10
C VAL A 28 6.81 -8.66 0.70
N GLU A 29 8.06 -9.13 0.55
CA GLU A 29 8.62 -9.47 -0.77
C GLU A 29 7.80 -10.55 -1.49
N HIS A 30 7.39 -11.58 -0.75
CA HIS A 30 6.60 -12.68 -1.30
C HIS A 30 5.22 -12.20 -1.78
N GLU A 31 4.51 -11.43 -0.94
CA GLU A 31 3.16 -10.98 -1.27
C GLU A 31 3.14 -9.88 -2.34
N LEU A 32 4.03 -8.89 -2.24
CA LEU A 32 3.97 -7.68 -3.07
C LEU A 32 4.27 -8.00 -4.54
N ARG A 33 5.18 -8.94 -4.83
CA ARG A 33 5.44 -9.40 -6.21
C ARG A 33 4.19 -10.00 -6.85
N GLY A 34 3.46 -10.83 -6.10
CA GLY A 34 2.20 -11.40 -6.53
C GLY A 34 1.13 -10.32 -6.77
N LYS A 35 1.05 -9.33 -5.88
CA LYS A 35 0.10 -8.22 -6.00
C LYS A 35 0.37 -7.31 -7.20
N ILE A 36 1.64 -7.02 -7.49
CA ILE A 36 2.05 -6.27 -8.69
C ILE A 36 1.62 -7.02 -9.95
N LEU A 37 1.87 -8.33 -10.02
CA LEU A 37 1.49 -9.13 -11.18
C LEU A 37 -0.04 -9.16 -11.36
N GLN A 38 -0.79 -9.39 -10.29
CA GLN A 38 -2.25 -9.34 -10.29
C GLN A 38 -2.79 -7.99 -10.75
N PHE A 39 -2.17 -6.89 -10.28
CA PHE A 39 -2.55 -5.53 -10.68
C PHE A 39 -2.32 -5.30 -12.17
N ARG A 40 -1.15 -5.68 -12.71
CA ARG A 40 -0.85 -5.59 -14.15
C ARG A 40 -1.83 -6.40 -15.00
N MET A 41 -2.12 -7.64 -14.61
CA MET A 41 -3.12 -8.47 -15.31
C MET A 41 -4.52 -7.84 -15.25
N GLY A 42 -4.91 -7.29 -14.11
CA GLY A 42 -6.18 -6.58 -13.95
C GLY A 42 -6.28 -5.34 -14.85
N LEU A 43 -5.20 -4.56 -14.96
CA LEU A 43 -5.14 -3.40 -15.86
C LEU A 43 -5.32 -3.80 -17.33
N LEU A 44 -4.68 -4.89 -17.75
CA LEU A 44 -4.82 -5.42 -19.11
C LEU A 44 -6.23 -5.96 -19.38
N ALA A 45 -6.82 -6.67 -18.41
CA ALA A 45 -8.17 -7.21 -18.53
C ALA A 45 -9.26 -6.12 -18.54
N ALA A 46 -9.01 -4.99 -17.87
CA ALA A 46 -9.88 -3.82 -17.84
C ALA A 46 -9.54 -2.77 -18.92
N ALA A 47 -8.65 -3.11 -19.87
CA ALA A 47 -8.23 -2.17 -20.90
C ALA A 47 -9.42 -1.72 -21.75
N GLY A 48 -9.68 -0.41 -21.75
CA GLY A 48 -10.83 0.18 -22.45
C GLY A 48 -12.07 0.42 -21.58
N GLU A 49 -12.06 0.00 -20.31
CA GLU A 49 -13.17 0.14 -19.37
C GLU A 49 -12.76 1.04 -18.18
N PRO A 50 -12.93 2.38 -18.27
CA PRO A 50 -12.33 3.31 -17.32
C PRO A 50 -12.81 3.14 -15.87
N GLU A 51 -14.07 2.76 -15.68
CA GLU A 51 -14.65 2.45 -14.39
C GLU A 51 -14.02 1.21 -13.75
N LEU A 52 -13.69 0.19 -14.54
CA LEU A 52 -13.04 -1.03 -14.05
C LEU A 52 -11.59 -0.75 -13.63
N ILE A 53 -10.87 0.09 -14.38
CA ILE A 53 -9.52 0.53 -14.01
C ILE A 53 -9.55 1.33 -12.70
N GLY A 54 -10.43 2.32 -12.58
CA GLY A 54 -10.56 3.08 -11.33
C GLY A 54 -11.01 2.19 -10.16
N GLY A 55 -11.92 1.25 -10.41
CA GLY A 55 -12.33 0.22 -9.47
C GLY A 55 -11.17 -0.66 -8.99
N LEU A 56 -10.24 -1.02 -9.89
CA LEU A 56 -9.06 -1.81 -9.56
C LEU A 56 -8.06 -1.03 -8.67
N LEU A 57 -7.77 0.23 -8.99
CA LEU A 57 -6.91 1.08 -8.15
C LEU A 57 -7.52 1.22 -6.75
N MET A 58 -8.83 1.50 -6.68
CA MET A 58 -9.54 1.51 -5.42
C MET A 58 -9.38 0.16 -4.71
N ALA A 59 -9.78 -0.96 -5.31
CA ALA A 59 -9.77 -2.28 -4.69
C ALA A 59 -8.40 -2.69 -4.12
N THR A 60 -7.31 -2.37 -4.82
CA THR A 60 -5.94 -2.74 -4.43
C THR A 60 -5.32 -1.83 -3.36
N LEU A 61 -5.84 -0.62 -3.17
CA LEU A 61 -5.28 0.39 -2.25
C LEU A 61 -5.01 -0.12 -0.83
N PRO A 62 -5.90 -0.87 -0.16
CA PRO A 62 -5.65 -1.34 1.20
C PRO A 62 -4.43 -2.27 1.29
N SER A 63 -4.19 -3.09 0.27
CA SER A 63 -2.99 -3.95 0.23
C SER A 63 -1.74 -3.11 0.10
N LEU A 64 -1.73 -2.15 -0.83
CA LEU A 64 -0.58 -1.26 -1.04
C LEU A 64 -0.28 -0.42 0.20
N ALA A 65 -1.30 0.07 0.90
CA ALA A 65 -1.14 0.74 2.18
C ALA A 65 -0.57 -0.16 3.28
N THR A 66 -0.87 -1.46 3.30
CA THR A 66 -0.24 -2.42 4.21
C THR A 66 1.26 -2.54 3.94
N TYR A 67 1.67 -2.58 2.68
CA TYR A 67 3.09 -2.65 2.30
C TYR A 67 3.84 -1.34 2.61
N LEU A 68 3.19 -0.18 2.43
CA LEU A 68 3.75 1.10 2.88
C LEU A 68 3.94 1.15 4.40
N ARG A 69 2.99 0.63 5.19
CA ARG A 69 3.18 0.48 6.65
C ARG A 69 4.36 -0.44 6.97
N ALA A 70 4.51 -1.54 6.23
CA ALA A 70 5.65 -2.43 6.43
C ALA A 70 6.97 -1.76 6.09
N ALA A 71 7.05 -1.00 5.00
CA ALA A 71 8.23 -0.18 4.67
C ALA A 71 8.56 0.82 5.78
N LEU A 72 7.56 1.51 6.34
CA LEU A 72 7.73 2.40 7.49
C LEU A 72 8.29 1.65 8.71
N ARG A 73 7.75 0.47 9.06
CA ARG A 73 8.28 -0.37 10.16
C ARG A 73 9.72 -0.79 9.91
N LEU A 74 10.03 -1.24 8.69
CA LEU A 74 11.39 -1.60 8.28
C LEU A 74 12.34 -0.40 8.30
N SER A 75 11.86 0.84 8.13
CA SER A 75 12.71 2.02 8.32
C SER A 75 12.93 2.42 9.78
N GLY A 76 12.16 1.84 10.71
CA GLY A 76 12.11 2.30 12.11
C GLY A 76 11.30 3.58 12.32
N ALA A 77 10.61 4.08 11.29
CA ALA A 77 9.72 5.22 11.40
C ALA A 77 8.43 4.87 12.17
N VAL A 78 7.82 5.87 12.78
CA VAL A 78 6.49 5.75 13.37
C VAL A 78 5.47 5.51 12.26
N VAL A 79 4.62 4.49 12.43
CA VAL A 79 3.56 4.17 11.48
C VAL A 79 2.32 4.99 11.81
N PRO A 80 1.84 5.88 10.93
CA PRO A 80 0.64 6.67 11.20
C PRO A 80 -0.63 5.82 11.27
N GLY A 81 -1.61 6.28 12.06
CA GLY A 81 -2.91 5.62 12.19
C GLY A 81 -3.85 5.87 11.00
N ARG A 82 -3.82 7.07 10.40
CA ARG A 82 -4.70 7.43 9.28
C ARG A 82 -4.14 6.96 7.95
N MET A 83 -5.04 6.61 7.03
CA MET A 83 -4.65 6.11 5.70
C MET A 83 -3.90 7.16 4.87
N GLU A 84 -4.36 8.41 4.91
CA GLU A 84 -3.73 9.54 4.19
C GLU A 84 -2.30 9.74 4.64
N ASP A 85 -2.07 9.79 5.96
CA ASP A 85 -0.75 9.95 6.56
C ASP A 85 0.18 8.77 6.21
N VAL A 86 -0.35 7.54 6.16
CA VAL A 86 0.42 6.36 5.72
C VAL A 86 0.81 6.47 4.25
N ILE A 87 -0.10 6.92 3.39
CA ILE A 87 0.19 7.13 1.97
C ILE A 87 1.28 8.18 1.83
N GLU A 88 1.16 9.33 2.49
CA GLU A 88 2.13 10.42 2.38
C GLU A 88 3.50 10.08 2.97
N ALA A 89 3.54 9.48 4.16
CA ALA A 89 4.80 9.10 4.80
C ALA A 89 5.47 7.95 4.05
N GLY A 90 4.70 6.92 3.68
CA GLY A 90 5.20 5.74 2.98
C GLY A 90 5.71 6.07 1.58
N THR A 91 4.95 6.83 0.78
CA THR A 91 5.37 7.20 -0.58
C THR A 91 6.63 8.06 -0.54
N ARG A 92 6.72 9.02 0.39
CA ARG A 92 7.93 9.81 0.62
C ARG A 92 9.14 8.93 0.96
N LEU A 93 8.96 7.93 1.83
CA LEU A 93 10.02 7.01 2.22
C LEU A 93 10.57 6.22 1.01
N VAL A 94 9.68 5.71 0.16
CA VAL A 94 10.06 4.87 -1.00
C VAL A 94 10.38 5.68 -2.26
N GLY A 95 10.29 7.01 -2.20
CA GLY A 95 10.53 7.91 -3.35
C GLY A 95 9.39 7.96 -4.37
N ALA A 96 8.17 7.57 -3.99
CA ALA A 96 6.99 7.60 -4.83
C ALA A 96 6.16 8.88 -4.67
N ARG A 97 5.24 9.07 -5.62
CA ARG A 97 4.25 10.17 -5.65
C ARG A 97 2.93 9.74 -4.99
N PRO A 98 2.36 10.50 -4.03
CA PRO A 98 1.16 10.09 -3.30
C PRO A 98 -0.17 10.27 -4.05
N GLU A 99 -0.19 11.04 -5.14
CA GLU A 99 -1.39 11.59 -5.76
C GLU A 99 -2.38 10.51 -6.21
N ALA A 100 -1.90 9.46 -6.88
CA ALA A 100 -2.75 8.36 -7.34
C ALA A 100 -3.36 7.54 -6.19
N LEU A 101 -2.57 7.28 -5.14
CA LEU A 101 -3.03 6.59 -3.94
C LEU A 101 -4.07 7.42 -3.18
N LEU A 102 -3.82 8.73 -3.04
CA LEU A 102 -4.76 9.67 -2.42
C LEU A 102 -6.04 9.82 -3.24
N ALA A 103 -5.96 9.84 -4.57
CA ALA A 103 -7.15 9.88 -5.44
C ALA A 103 -8.00 8.62 -5.26
N ALA A 104 -7.38 7.44 -5.26
CA ALA A 104 -8.06 6.18 -4.97
C ALA A 104 -8.65 6.16 -3.55
N HIS A 105 -7.94 6.70 -2.55
CA HIS A 105 -8.43 6.79 -1.18
C HIS A 105 -9.66 7.68 -1.07
N ARG A 106 -9.60 8.89 -1.63
CA ARG A 106 -10.72 9.85 -1.65
C ARG A 106 -11.95 9.24 -2.31
N ALA A 107 -11.78 8.60 -3.47
CA ALA A 107 -12.89 7.96 -4.18
C ALA A 107 -13.53 6.82 -3.36
N ARG A 108 -12.72 5.99 -2.69
CA ARG A 108 -13.21 4.94 -1.79
C ARG A 108 -13.99 5.51 -0.60
N THR A 109 -13.45 6.53 0.05
CA THR A 109 -14.05 7.14 1.25
C THR A 109 -15.35 7.87 0.90
N ALA A 110 -15.36 8.60 -0.23
CA ALA A 110 -16.54 9.28 -0.74
C ALA A 110 -17.57 8.35 -1.40
N ARG A 111 -17.22 7.06 -1.61
CA ARG A 111 -18.03 6.07 -2.34
C ARG A 111 -18.40 6.53 -3.75
N THR A 112 -17.46 7.17 -4.42
CA THR A 112 -17.63 7.70 -5.79
C THR A 112 -16.92 6.82 -6.82
N THR A 113 -17.45 6.78 -8.04
CA THR A 113 -16.78 6.12 -9.17
C THR A 113 -15.55 6.92 -9.60
N LEU A 114 -14.39 6.26 -9.63
CA LEU A 114 -13.18 6.75 -10.27
C LEU A 114 -13.14 6.21 -11.70
N ARG A 115 -12.92 7.09 -12.69
CA ARG A 115 -12.79 6.72 -14.11
C ARG A 115 -11.39 7.07 -14.57
N LEU A 116 -10.65 6.06 -15.02
CA LEU A 116 -9.26 6.22 -15.47
C LEU A 116 -9.02 5.37 -16.69
N ARG A 117 -8.39 5.92 -17.71
CA ARG A 117 -7.87 5.16 -18.84
C ARG A 117 -6.51 4.57 -18.48
N LEU A 118 -6.14 3.49 -19.15
CA LEU A 118 -4.84 2.84 -18.95
C LEU A 118 -3.66 3.79 -19.19
N THR A 119 -3.85 4.79 -20.06
CA THR A 119 -2.84 5.81 -20.40
C THR A 119 -2.86 7.03 -19.49
N ASP A 120 -3.75 7.10 -18.50
CA ASP A 120 -3.78 8.24 -17.59
C ASP A 120 -2.61 8.16 -16.60
N GLU A 121 -1.96 9.30 -16.34
CA GLU A 121 -0.77 9.40 -15.49
C GLU A 121 -0.99 8.83 -14.08
N LEU A 122 -2.20 8.94 -13.54
CA LEU A 122 -2.54 8.38 -12.23
C LEU A 122 -2.41 6.84 -12.19
N VAL A 123 -2.67 6.14 -13.30
CA VAL A 123 -2.50 4.68 -13.37
C VAL A 123 -1.01 4.32 -13.34
N GLU A 124 -0.19 5.07 -14.09
CA GLU A 124 1.27 4.91 -14.09
C GLU A 124 1.87 5.21 -12.72
N GLN A 125 1.50 6.33 -12.11
CA GLN A 125 1.94 6.71 -10.76
C GLN A 125 1.59 5.65 -9.72
N TYR A 126 0.38 5.09 -9.80
CA TYR A 126 -0.05 4.03 -8.88
C TYR A 126 0.78 2.77 -9.06
N HIS A 127 1.00 2.34 -10.31
CA HIS A 127 1.84 1.18 -10.61
C HIS A 127 3.27 1.41 -10.12
N HIS A 128 3.84 2.58 -10.40
CA HIS A 128 5.18 2.96 -9.99
C HIS A 128 5.36 3.00 -8.47
N ALA A 129 4.36 3.48 -7.72
CA ALA A 129 4.38 3.44 -6.25
C ALA A 129 4.47 2.00 -5.71
N ALA A 130 3.80 1.03 -6.34
CA ALA A 130 3.92 -0.37 -5.98
C ALA A 130 5.32 -0.92 -6.26
N GLU A 131 5.89 -0.61 -7.44
CA GLU A 131 7.26 -1.03 -7.80
C GLU A 131 8.31 -0.45 -6.85
N LEU A 132 8.23 0.84 -6.55
CA LEU A 132 9.17 1.50 -5.63
C LEU A 132 9.04 0.96 -4.21
N THR A 133 7.83 0.62 -3.77
CA THR A 133 7.63 -0.06 -2.49
C THR A 133 8.32 -1.42 -2.48
N ALA A 134 8.22 -2.19 -3.57
CA ALA A 134 8.90 -3.48 -3.68
C ALA A 134 10.42 -3.33 -3.68
N ALA A 135 10.93 -2.41 -4.49
CA ALA A 135 12.37 -2.13 -4.57
C ALA A 135 12.95 -1.67 -3.22
N TYR A 136 12.21 -0.83 -2.48
CA TYR A 136 12.61 -0.40 -1.15
C TYR A 136 12.72 -1.58 -0.17
N VAL A 137 11.74 -2.48 -0.16
CA VAL A 137 11.75 -3.66 0.71
C VAL A 137 12.85 -4.64 0.33
N ASP A 138 13.00 -4.92 -0.98
CA ASP A 138 14.03 -5.82 -1.53
C ASP A 138 15.45 -5.32 -1.22
N ALA A 139 15.66 -4.01 -1.18
CA ALA A 139 16.96 -3.39 -0.89
C ALA A 139 17.28 -3.32 0.61
N PHE A 140 16.32 -3.62 1.50
CA PHE A 140 16.50 -3.51 2.93
C PHE A 140 17.47 -4.59 3.45
N LYS A 141 18.63 -4.15 3.97
CA LYS A 141 19.63 -4.99 4.65
C LYS A 141 19.67 -4.61 6.13
N GLU A 142 19.70 -5.62 7.00
CA GLU A 142 19.84 -5.44 8.45
C GLU A 142 21.18 -4.83 8.86
#